data_AF-A0A535H3F6-F1
#
_entry.id   AF-A0A535H3F6-F1
#
_cell.length_a   1.000
_cell.length_b   1.000
_cell.length_c   1.000
_cell.angle_alpha   90.00
_cell.angle_beta   90.00
_cell.angle_gamma   90.00
#
_symmetry.space_group_name_H-M   'P 1'
#
loop_
_entity.id
_entity.type
_entity.pdbx_description
1 polymer ?
#
loop_
_entity_poly.entity_id
_entity_poly.type
_entity_poly.pdbx_seq_one_letter_code
_entity_poly.pdbx_strand_id
1 'polypeptide(L)'
;MRDLTRPLQECLTALDHKRNLQQVLRRHPADRDELIALLRLSVDLGTLGPPPAEPGFRLRARNRMLAAAADRRRSRRRNPLTFLPRPAARLALTGALALAVTLGAVMAAAASGNSLPGDPFYGVKLGLERAQLTVTLDSAARARLQVQFTD
;
A
#
# COMPACT_ATOMS: atom_id res chain seq x y z
N MET A 1 -22.26 -15.48 44.01
CA MET A 1 -22.58 -16.02 42.67
C MET A 1 -21.26 -16.27 41.97
N ARG A 2 -21.02 -17.48 41.43
CA ARG A 2 -19.77 -17.80 40.71
C ARG A 2 -19.81 -17.17 39.32
N ASP A 3 -18.67 -16.70 38.83
CA ASP A 3 -18.56 -16.13 37.47
C ASP A 3 -18.44 -17.27 36.45
N LEU A 4 -19.54 -17.55 35.75
CA LEU A 4 -19.66 -18.60 34.74
C LEU A 4 -19.42 -18.08 33.31
N THR A 5 -19.21 -16.77 33.13
CA THR A 5 -19.12 -16.16 31.79
C THR A 5 -17.92 -16.69 31.02
N ARG A 6 -16.75 -16.77 31.66
CA ARG A 6 -15.53 -17.31 31.03
C ARG A 6 -15.66 -18.80 30.68
N PRO A 7 -16.00 -19.71 31.61
CA PRO A 7 -16.16 -21.13 31.29
C PRO A 7 -17.22 -21.39 30.20
N LEU A 8 -18.32 -20.64 30.21
CA LEU A 8 -19.36 -20.74 29.17
C LEU A 8 -18.82 -20.33 27.80
N GLN A 9 -18.09 -19.21 27.73
CA GLN A 9 -17.52 -18.72 26.48
C GLN A 9 -16.46 -19.68 25.92
N GLU A 10 -15.65 -20.31 26.77
CA GLU A 10 -14.73 -21.39 26.36
C GLU A 10 -15.49 -22.58 25.73
N CYS A 11 -16.61 -22.99 26.34
CA CYS A 11 -17.44 -24.07 25.83
C CYS A 11 -18.07 -23.72 24.47
N LEU A 12 -18.63 -22.52 24.32
CA LEU A 12 -19.23 -22.04 23.07
C LEU A 12 -18.17 -21.94 21.95
N THR A 13 -16.98 -21.42 22.27
CA THR A 13 -15.87 -21.33 21.30
C THR A 13 -15.37 -22.72 20.91
N ALA A 14 -15.40 -23.69 21.82
CA ALA A 14 -15.05 -25.08 21.49
C ALA A 14 -16.06 -25.71 20.53
N LEU A 15 -17.36 -25.47 20.74
CA LEU A 15 -18.43 -25.93 19.83
C LEU A 15 -18.28 -25.32 18.43
N ASP A 16 -18.02 -24.02 18.33
CA ASP A 16 -17.86 -23.31 17.05
C ASP A 16 -16.68 -23.87 16.21
N HIS A 17 -15.59 -24.23 16.90
CA HIS A 17 -14.39 -24.81 16.27
C HIS A 17 -14.44 -26.34 16.14
N LYS A 18 -15.60 -26.98 16.40
CA LYS A 18 -15.76 -28.46 16.40
C LYS A 18 -14.76 -29.19 17.30
N ARG A 19 -14.31 -28.54 18.39
CA ARG A 19 -13.41 -29.12 19.38
C ARG A 19 -14.19 -29.95 20.40
N ASN A 20 -13.48 -30.82 21.12
CA ASN A 20 -14.09 -31.71 22.09
C ASN A 20 -14.62 -30.94 23.32
N LEU A 21 -15.93 -30.74 23.38
CA LEU A 21 -16.61 -30.07 24.51
C LEU A 21 -16.37 -30.77 25.85
N GLN A 22 -16.27 -32.11 25.86
CA GLN A 22 -16.03 -32.87 27.10
C GLN A 22 -14.66 -32.54 27.70
N GLN A 23 -13.67 -32.21 26.87
CA GLN A 23 -12.36 -31.79 27.35
C GLN A 23 -12.41 -30.44 28.06
N VAL A 24 -13.24 -29.49 27.58
CA VAL A 24 -13.42 -28.17 28.20
C VAL A 24 -14.20 -28.30 29.51
N LEU A 25 -15.30 -29.08 29.51
CA LEU A 25 -16.10 -29.32 30.72
C LEU A 25 -15.30 -30.01 31.84
N ARG A 26 -14.33 -30.88 31.50
CA ARG A 26 -13.43 -31.50 32.48
C ARG A 26 -12.51 -30.51 33.20
N ARG A 27 -12.23 -29.33 32.60
CA ARG A 27 -11.43 -28.28 33.25
C ARG A 27 -12.22 -27.51 34.31
N HIS A 28 -13.55 -27.56 34.25
CA HIS A 28 -14.46 -26.85 35.14
C HIS A 28 -15.44 -27.83 35.82
N PRO A 29 -14.95 -28.82 36.60
CA PRO A 29 -15.80 -29.88 37.16
C PRO A 29 -16.82 -29.38 38.19
N ALA A 30 -16.49 -28.32 38.93
CA ALA A 30 -17.34 -27.75 39.98
C ALA A 30 -18.61 -27.06 39.44
N ASP A 31 -18.58 -26.63 38.18
CA ASP A 31 -19.65 -25.85 37.54
C ASP A 31 -20.26 -26.60 36.34
N ARG A 32 -19.93 -27.89 36.19
CA ARG A 32 -20.27 -28.70 35.00
C ARG A 32 -21.78 -28.75 34.73
N ASP A 33 -22.57 -29.00 35.76
CA ASP A 33 -24.03 -29.17 35.60
C ASP A 33 -24.69 -27.84 35.23
N GLU A 34 -24.23 -26.74 35.81
CA GLU A 34 -24.71 -25.38 35.50
C GLU A 34 -24.30 -24.96 34.08
N LEU A 35 -23.08 -25.28 33.65
CA LEU A 35 -22.62 -25.05 32.28
C LEU A 35 -23.43 -25.86 31.26
N ILE A 36 -23.77 -27.11 31.56
CA ILE A 36 -24.63 -27.92 30.69
C ILE A 36 -26.03 -27.29 30.56
N ALA A 37 -26.59 -26.79 31.67
CA ALA A 37 -27.90 -26.11 31.63
C ALA A 37 -27.85 -24.84 30.77
N LEU A 38 -26.80 -24.02 30.91
CA LEU A 38 -26.61 -22.80 30.11
C LEU A 38 -26.37 -23.11 28.62
N LEU A 39 -25.63 -24.17 28.31
CA LEU A 39 -25.41 -24.62 26.93
C LEU A 39 -26.69 -25.16 26.28
N ARG A 40 -27.58 -25.79 27.06
CA ARG A 40 -28.91 -26.18 26.54
C ARG A 40 -29.76 -24.95 26.24
N LEU A 41 -29.78 -23.98 27.16
CA LEU A 41 -30.49 -22.73 26.95
C LEU A 41 -30.01 -21.97 25.71
N SER A 42 -28.70 -21.94 25.45
CA SER A 42 -28.16 -21.28 24.25
C SER A 42 -28.58 -21.97 22.95
N VAL A 43 -28.67 -23.31 22.95
CA VAL A 43 -29.21 -24.08 21.83
C VAL A 43 -30.69 -23.78 21.64
N ASP A 44 -31.48 -23.80 22.72
CA ASP A 44 -32.91 -23.51 22.67
C ASP A 44 -33.17 -22.09 22.10
N LEU A 45 -32.40 -21.10 22.55
CA LEU A 45 -32.46 -19.73 22.01
C LEU A 45 -32.03 -19.66 20.53
N GLY A 46 -31.05 -20.48 20.13
CA GLY A 46 -30.62 -20.59 18.73
C GLY A 46 -31.71 -21.12 17.81
N THR A 47 -32.63 -21.95 18.33
CA THR A 47 -33.76 -22.48 17.54
C THR A 47 -34.86 -21.45 17.25
N LEU A 48 -34.93 -20.36 18.03
CA LEU A 48 -35.91 -19.29 17.82
C LEU A 48 -35.73 -18.52 16.51
N GLY A 49 -34.60 -18.71 15.82
CA GLY A 49 -34.30 -18.10 14.55
C GLY A 49 -34.10 -16.58 14.65
N PRO A 50 -33.41 -15.97 13.67
CA PRO A 50 -33.31 -14.52 13.62
C PRO A 50 -34.72 -13.92 13.37
N PRO A 51 -35.03 -12.76 13.99
CA PRO A 51 -36.30 -12.08 13.74
C PRO A 51 -36.44 -11.78 12.24
N PRO A 52 -37.66 -11.86 11.68
CA PRO A 52 -37.88 -11.60 10.26
C PRO A 52 -37.41 -10.19 9.92
N ALA A 53 -36.52 -10.07 8.93
CA ALA A 53 -36.06 -8.77 8.47
C ALA A 53 -37.22 -7.98 7.88
N GLU A 54 -37.41 -6.74 8.34
CA GLU A 54 -38.41 -5.82 7.80
C GLU A 54 -38.25 -5.73 6.26
N PRO A 55 -39.34 -5.85 5.47
CA PRO A 55 -39.24 -5.87 4.01
C PRO A 55 -38.56 -4.61 3.43
N GLY A 56 -38.76 -3.45 4.08
CA GLY A 56 -38.08 -2.20 3.73
C GLY A 56 -36.58 -2.21 4.02
N PHE A 57 -36.12 -2.93 5.05
CA PHE A 57 -34.72 -3.02 5.42
C PHE A 57 -33.89 -3.73 4.34
N ARG A 58 -34.38 -4.86 3.81
CA ARG A 58 -33.67 -5.61 2.76
C ARG A 58 -33.46 -4.77 1.50
N LEU A 59 -34.49 -4.02 1.09
CA LEU A 59 -34.41 -3.14 -0.07
C LEU A 59 -33.42 -1.99 0.16
N ARG A 60 -33.46 -1.35 1.33
CA ARG A 60 -32.50 -0.29 1.71
C ARG A 60 -31.06 -0.81 1.78
N ALA A 61 -30.84 -1.98 2.36
CA ALA A 61 -29.53 -2.60 2.44
C ALA A 61 -28.96 -2.93 1.05
N ARG A 62 -29.80 -3.49 0.16
CA ARG A 62 -29.43 -3.74 -1.23
C ARG A 62 -29.07 -2.45 -1.96
N ASN A 63 -29.89 -1.41 -1.83
CA ASN A 63 -29.63 -0.12 -2.47
C ASN A 63 -28.33 0.52 -1.97
N ARG A 64 -28.05 0.46 -0.66
CA ARG A 64 -26.77 0.93 -0.10
C ARG A 64 -25.58 0.16 -0.66
N MET A 65 -25.69 -1.17 -0.76
CA MET A 65 -24.64 -2.00 -1.35
C MET A 65 -24.39 -1.64 -2.82
N LEU A 66 -25.45 -1.46 -3.61
CA LEU A 66 -25.35 -1.09 -5.02
C LEU A 66 -24.76 0.32 -5.20
N ALA A 67 -25.18 1.29 -4.39
CA ALA A 67 -24.62 2.64 -4.40
C ALA A 67 -23.12 2.63 -4.09
N ALA A 68 -22.70 1.93 -3.03
CA ALA A 68 -21.29 1.80 -2.67
C ALA A 68 -20.47 1.09 -3.77
N ALA A 69 -21.05 0.12 -4.49
CA ALA A 69 -20.39 -0.53 -5.62
C ALA A 69 -20.28 0.41 -6.83
N ALA A 70 -21.30 1.22 -7.10
CA ALA A 70 -21.29 2.21 -8.18
C ALA A 70 -20.24 3.30 -7.94
N ASP A 71 -20.15 3.83 -6.71
CA ASP A 71 -19.15 4.83 -6.34
C ASP A 71 -17.72 4.32 -6.52
N ARG A 72 -17.44 3.08 -6.09
CA ARG A 72 -16.15 2.44 -6.31
C ARG A 72 -15.82 2.27 -7.79
N ARG A 73 -16.79 1.90 -8.63
CA ARG A 73 -16.60 1.78 -10.08
C ARG A 73 -16.35 3.15 -10.73
N ARG A 74 -17.03 4.20 -10.28
CA ARG A 74 -16.88 5.56 -10.82
C ARG A 74 -15.53 6.16 -10.45
N SER A 75 -15.07 5.95 -9.21
CA SER A 75 -13.71 6.30 -8.77
C SER A 75 -12.66 5.58 -9.61
N ARG A 76 -12.82 4.27 -9.85
CA ARG A 76 -11.90 3.50 -10.70
C ARG A 76 -11.92 3.95 -12.17
N ARG A 77 -13.08 4.31 -12.73
CA ARG A 77 -13.16 4.86 -14.10
C ARG A 77 -12.55 6.25 -14.24
N ARG A 78 -12.58 7.08 -13.19
CA ARG A 78 -11.96 8.42 -13.20
C ARG A 78 -10.44 8.41 -13.13
N ASN A 79 -9.81 7.27 -12.84
CA ASN A 79 -8.36 7.18 -12.83
C ASN A 79 -7.85 6.68 -14.21
N PRO A 80 -7.37 7.57 -15.11
CA PRO A 80 -6.87 7.15 -16.42
C PRO A 80 -5.67 6.20 -16.30
N LEU A 81 -4.94 6.25 -15.17
CA LEU A 81 -3.80 5.39 -14.89
C LEU A 81 -4.19 3.95 -14.51
N THR A 82 -5.48 3.66 -14.24
CA THR A 82 -5.91 2.27 -13.96
C THR A 82 -6.09 1.41 -15.21
N PHE A 83 -6.13 2.00 -16.41
CA PHE A 83 -6.17 1.26 -17.67
C PHE A 83 -4.78 0.89 -18.19
N LEU A 84 -3.72 1.51 -17.67
CA LEU A 84 -2.36 1.21 -18.09
C LEU A 84 -1.85 -0.01 -17.30
N PRO A 85 -1.41 -1.09 -17.97
CA PRO A 85 -0.88 -2.25 -17.27
C PRO A 85 0.31 -1.81 -16.41
N ARG A 86 0.35 -2.27 -15.15
CA ARG A 86 1.37 -1.89 -14.16
C ARG A 86 2.82 -1.88 -14.67
N PRO A 87 3.29 -2.79 -15.54
CA PRO A 87 4.64 -2.69 -16.10
C PRO A 87 4.81 -1.50 -17.06
N ALA A 88 3.83 -1.22 -17.94
CA ALA A 88 3.91 -0.12 -18.90
C ALA A 88 3.88 1.26 -18.21
N ALA A 89 3.09 1.41 -17.15
CA ALA A 89 3.06 2.63 -16.35
C ALA A 89 4.40 2.91 -15.67
N ARG A 90 5.08 1.87 -15.17
CA ARG A 90 6.41 1.99 -14.57
C ARG A 90 7.45 2.38 -15.62
N LEU A 91 7.46 1.71 -16.77
CA LEU A 91 8.36 2.03 -17.89
C LEU A 91 8.18 3.46 -18.41
N ALA A 92 6.93 3.90 -18.59
CA ALA A 92 6.63 5.27 -19.02
C ALA A 92 7.10 6.31 -17.99
N LEU A 93 6.88 6.05 -16.70
CA LEU A 93 7.32 6.94 -15.63
C LEU A 93 8.85 6.99 -15.54
N THR A 94 9.54 5.84 -15.56
CA THR A 94 11.00 5.80 -15.55
C THR A 94 11.60 6.45 -16.78
N GLY A 95 10.98 6.26 -17.96
CA GLY A 95 11.39 6.91 -19.20
C GLY A 95 11.22 8.43 -19.13
N ALA A 96 10.09 8.92 -18.64
CA ALA A 96 9.84 10.34 -18.47
C ALA A 96 10.81 10.99 -17.47
N LEU A 97 11.10 10.32 -16.35
CA LEU A 97 12.11 10.77 -15.38
C LEU A 97 13.51 10.79 -15.98
N ALA A 98 13.92 9.73 -16.67
CA ALA A 98 15.22 9.69 -17.35
C ALA A 98 15.34 10.81 -18.38
N LEU A 99 14.31 11.02 -19.20
CA LEU A 99 14.27 12.09 -20.20
C LEU A 99 14.36 13.47 -19.54
N ALA A 100 13.62 13.70 -18.47
CA ALA A 100 13.65 14.96 -17.72
C ALA A 100 15.03 15.24 -17.11
N VAL A 101 15.69 14.22 -16.57
CA VAL A 101 17.05 14.32 -16.05
C VAL A 101 18.05 14.62 -17.18
N THR A 102 17.95 13.94 -18.32
CA THR A 102 18.84 14.20 -19.46
C THR A 102 18.64 15.59 -20.05
N LEU A 103 17.39 16.03 -20.21
CA LEU A 103 17.07 17.38 -20.70
C LEU A 103 17.53 18.45 -19.71
N GLY A 104 17.33 18.23 -18.41
CA GLY A 104 17.82 19.12 -17.36
C GLY A 104 19.34 19.24 -17.37
N ALA A 105 20.06 18.13 -17.54
CA ALA A 105 21.52 18.12 -17.63
C ALA A 105 22.03 18.87 -18.88
N VAL A 106 21.40 18.67 -20.05
CA VAL A 106 21.78 19.37 -21.29
C VAL A 106 21.50 20.87 -21.19
N MET A 107 20.35 21.27 -20.63
CA MET A 107 20.01 22.68 -20.43
C MET A 107 20.94 23.34 -19.40
N ALA A 108 21.28 22.64 -18.32
CA ALA A 108 22.26 23.12 -17.34
C ALA A 108 23.65 23.27 -17.96
N ALA A 109 24.08 22.32 -18.79
CA ALA A 109 25.35 22.41 -19.52
C ALA A 109 25.38 23.62 -20.47
N ALA A 110 24.31 23.84 -21.25
CA ALA A 110 24.17 24.98 -22.15
C ALA A 110 24.17 26.33 -21.42
N ALA A 111 23.50 26.42 -20.26
CA ALA A 111 23.50 27.62 -19.43
C ALA A 111 24.84 27.85 -18.70
N SER A 112 25.57 26.77 -18.37
CA SER A 112 26.84 26.84 -17.64
C SER A 112 28.03 27.30 -18.47
N GLY A 113 27.94 27.27 -19.81
CA GLY A 113 29.05 27.62 -20.70
C GLY A 113 29.63 29.03 -20.47
N ASN A 114 28.82 29.96 -19.97
CA ASN A 114 29.22 31.35 -19.67
C ASN A 114 29.18 31.69 -18.18
N SER A 115 29.12 30.69 -17.29
CA SER A 115 29.10 30.92 -15.84
C SER A 115 30.49 31.29 -15.31
N LEU A 116 30.53 32.30 -14.45
CA LEU A 116 31.73 32.78 -13.76
C LEU A 116 31.87 32.20 -12.35
N PRO A 117 33.07 32.26 -11.74
CA PRO A 117 33.26 31.86 -10.34
C PRO A 117 32.30 32.63 -9.42
N GLY A 118 31.41 31.91 -8.73
CA GLY A 118 30.36 32.49 -7.88
C GLY A 118 28.93 32.27 -8.40
N ASP A 119 28.77 31.90 -9.67
CA ASP A 119 27.47 31.57 -10.24
C ASP A 119 26.98 30.18 -9.82
N PRO A 120 25.65 29.98 -9.69
CA PRO A 120 25.07 28.70 -9.26
C PRO A 120 25.38 27.52 -10.21
N PHE A 121 25.65 27.80 -11.49
CA PHE A 121 25.97 26.78 -12.50
C PHE A 121 27.47 26.55 -12.71
N TYR A 122 28.34 27.27 -11.98
CA TYR A 122 29.80 27.13 -12.10
C TYR A 122 30.28 25.71 -11.74
N GLY A 123 29.64 25.06 -10.77
CA GLY A 123 29.94 23.66 -10.41
C GLY A 123 29.64 22.67 -11.54
N VAL A 124 28.64 22.95 -12.38
CA VAL A 124 28.29 22.12 -13.54
C VAL A 124 29.33 22.30 -14.64
N LYS A 125 29.75 23.53 -14.92
CA LYS A 125 30.82 23.86 -15.88
C LYS A 125 32.11 23.09 -15.58
N LEU A 126 32.58 23.16 -14.34
CA LEU A 126 33.80 22.46 -13.90
C LEU A 126 33.69 20.94 -14.02
N GLY A 127 32.51 20.37 -13.79
CA GLY A 127 32.23 18.95 -14.00
C GLY A 127 32.35 18.55 -15.47
N LEU A 128 31.83 19.38 -16.38
CA LEU A 128 31.87 19.15 -17.82
C LEU A 128 33.29 19.24 -18.39
N GLU A 129 34.05 20.25 -17.97
CA GLU A 129 35.46 20.44 -18.34
C GLU A 129 36.32 19.24 -17.90
N ARG A 130 36.11 18.76 -16.67
CA ARG A 130 36.79 17.55 -16.16
C ARG A 130 36.42 16.31 -16.96
N ALA A 131 35.14 16.13 -17.29
CA ALA A 131 34.69 15.01 -18.11
C ALA A 131 35.30 15.06 -19.53
N GLN A 132 35.41 16.25 -20.11
CA GLN A 132 36.04 16.43 -21.41
C GLN A 132 37.54 16.10 -21.37
N LEU A 133 38.24 16.51 -20.30
CA LEU A 133 39.65 16.17 -20.08
C LEU A 133 39.88 14.68 -19.81
N THR A 134 38.93 13.97 -19.18
CA THR A 134 39.06 12.52 -18.93
C THR A 134 38.75 11.67 -20.17
N VAL A 135 37.85 12.12 -21.04
CA VAL A 135 37.53 11.45 -22.31
C VAL A 135 38.58 11.72 -23.39
N THR A 136 39.36 12.80 -23.28
CA THR A 136 40.43 13.12 -24.24
C THR A 136 41.69 12.27 -23.96
N LEU A 137 41.91 11.27 -24.82
CA LEU A 137 43.04 10.33 -24.72
C LEU A 137 44.37 10.88 -25.26
N ASP A 138 44.32 11.81 -26.23
CA ASP A 138 45.50 12.43 -26.80
C ASP A 138 46.10 13.50 -25.86
N SER A 139 47.39 13.40 -25.59
CA SER A 139 48.09 14.28 -24.64
C SER A 139 48.22 15.71 -25.16
N ALA A 140 48.40 15.89 -26.46
CA ALA A 140 48.48 17.22 -27.07
C ALA A 140 47.11 17.92 -27.08
N ALA A 141 46.04 17.22 -27.44
CA ALA A 141 44.68 17.73 -27.36
C ALA A 141 44.27 18.07 -25.94
N ARG A 142 44.65 17.25 -24.95
CA ARG A 142 44.37 17.51 -23.54
C ARG A 142 45.09 18.74 -23.00
N ALA A 143 46.35 18.95 -23.37
CA ALA A 143 47.10 20.14 -23.00
C ALA A 143 46.46 21.43 -23.54
N ARG A 144 45.95 21.39 -24.78
CA ARG A 144 45.23 22.53 -25.39
C ARG A 144 43.92 22.85 -24.65
N LEU A 145 43.15 21.82 -24.30
CA LEU A 145 41.92 21.97 -23.50
C LEU A 145 42.21 22.58 -22.13
N GLN A 146 43.30 22.16 -21.46
CA GLN A 146 43.67 22.69 -20.15
C GLN A 146 43.99 24.19 -20.19
N VAL A 147 44.68 24.65 -21.25
CA VAL A 147 44.96 26.07 -21.46
C VAL A 147 43.66 26.85 -21.70
N GLN A 148 42.77 26.32 -22.54
CA GLN A 148 41.47 26.96 -22.83
C GLN A 148 40.55 27.11 -21.61
N PHE A 149 40.64 26.23 -20.60
CA PHE A 149 39.84 26.33 -19.37
C PHE A 149 40.47 27.23 -18.29
N THR A 150 41.70 27.71 -18.51
CA THR A 150 42.43 28.56 -17.53
C THR A 150 42.39 30.05 -17.90
N ASP A 151 42.02 30.39 -19.14
CA ASP A 151 41.69 31.75 -19.60
C ASP A 151 40.25 32.15 -19.22
#